data_AF-A0A960CH98-F1
#
_entry.id   AF-A0A960CH98-F1
#
_cell.length_a   1.000
_cell.length_b   1.000
_cell.length_c   1.000
_cell.angle_alpha   90.00
_cell.angle_beta   90.00
_cell.angle_gamma   90.00
#
_symmetry.space_group_name_H-M   'P 1'
#
loop_
_entity.id
_entity.type
_entity.pdbx_description
1 polymer ?
#
loop_
_entity_poly.entity_id
_entity_poly.type
_entity_poly.pdbx_seq_one_letter_code
_entity_poly.pdbx_strand_id
1 'polypeptide(L)' 'MIGKWGTDGDCTLAIDLRPDGTSDGPFGNWTYNDGVLSFPDDPDFKINVTVIDPNTMESTNGSGKTAKMTRCP' A
#
# COMPACT_ATOMS: atom_id res chain seq x y z
N MET A 1 4.07 -4.59 -6.49
CA MET A 1 3.02 -3.65 -6.06
C MET A 1 1.61 -4.23 -6.17
N ILE A 2 1.14 -4.69 -7.33
CA ILE A 2 -0.20 -5.32 -7.40
C ILE A 2 -0.28 -6.52 -6.45
N GLY A 3 -1.42 -6.67 -5.77
CA GLY A 3 -1.73 -7.78 -4.87
C GLY A 3 -2.19 -7.33 -3.48
N LYS A 4 -2.38 -8.30 -2.61
CA LYS A 4 -2.80 -8.10 -1.21
C LYS A 4 -1.60 -7.92 -0.30
N TRP A 5 -1.59 -6.83 0.47
CA TRP A 5 -0.47 -6.43 1.31
C TRP A 5 -0.93 -6.20 2.74
N GLY A 6 -0.36 -6.99 3.64
CA GLY A 6 -0.46 -6.81 5.08
C GLY A 6 0.73 -6.03 5.64
N THR A 7 0.77 -5.90 6.96
CA THR A 7 1.84 -5.19 7.68
C THR A 7 2.58 -6.18 8.57
N ASP A 8 3.90 -6.27 8.46
CA ASP A 8 4.74 -7.14 9.30
C ASP A 8 4.28 -8.62 9.35
N GLY A 9 3.75 -9.13 8.24
CA GLY A 9 3.21 -10.49 8.13
C GLY A 9 1.75 -10.63 8.56
N ASP A 10 1.14 -9.60 9.13
CA ASP A 10 -0.27 -9.59 9.53
C ASP A 10 -1.17 -9.19 8.35
N CYS A 11 -2.04 -10.12 7.96
CA CYS A 11 -2.98 -9.98 6.85
C CYS A 11 -4.42 -9.61 7.28
N THR A 12 -4.68 -9.39 8.57
CA THR A 12 -6.03 -9.11 9.10
C THR A 12 -6.63 -7.82 8.54
N LEU A 13 -5.80 -6.79 8.34
CA LEU A 13 -6.17 -5.50 7.77
C LEU A 13 -5.44 -5.22 6.45
N ALA A 14 -5.18 -6.28 5.67
CA ALA A 14 -4.47 -6.15 4.41
C ALA A 14 -5.25 -5.35 3.36
N ILE A 15 -4.50 -4.65 2.50
CA ILE A 15 -5.01 -3.89 1.36
C ILE A 15 -4.65 -4.63 0.07
N ASP A 16 -5.66 -5.01 -0.71
CA ASP A 16 -5.62 -5.59 -2.06
C ASP A 16 -5.58 -4.49 -3.11
N LEU A 17 -4.38 -4.18 -3.61
CA LEU A 17 -4.15 -3.21 -4.68
C LEU A 17 -4.32 -3.90 -6.05
N ARG A 18 -5.50 -3.72 -6.66
CA ARG A 18 -5.88 -4.39 -7.92
C ARG A 18 -5.38 -3.64 -9.17
N PRO A 19 -5.07 -4.35 -10.27
CA PRO A 19 -4.50 -3.74 -11.47
C PRO A 19 -5.42 -2.73 -12.18
N ASP A 20 -6.72 -2.72 -11.87
CA ASP A 20 -7.68 -1.75 -12.37
C ASP A 20 -7.70 -0.43 -11.57
N GLY A 21 -6.85 -0.30 -10.53
CA GLY A 21 -6.80 0.89 -9.67
C GLY A 21 -7.83 0.90 -8.55
N THR A 22 -8.50 -0.21 -8.28
CA THR A 22 -9.36 -0.37 -7.10
C THR A 22 -8.59 -1.02 -5.95
N SER A 23 -8.97 -0.70 -4.71
CA SER A 23 -8.53 -1.43 -3.53
C SER A 23 -9.71 -1.93 -2.70
N ASP A 24 -9.48 -2.89 -1.81
CA ASP A 24 -10.36 -3.08 -0.66
C ASP A 24 -10.01 -2.07 0.47
N GLY A 25 -10.84 -2.05 1.51
CA GLY A 25 -10.72 -1.09 2.61
C GLY A 25 -11.39 0.27 2.33
N PRO A 26 -11.19 1.27 3.20
CA PRO A 26 -11.94 2.52 3.18
C PRO A 26 -11.57 3.46 2.01
N PHE A 27 -10.51 3.14 1.27
CA PHE A 27 -9.90 4.08 0.32
C PHE A 27 -10.42 3.96 -1.12
N GLY A 28 -11.10 2.86 -1.46
CA GLY A 28 -11.80 2.64 -2.74
C GLY A 28 -10.89 2.52 -3.97
N ASN A 29 -10.21 3.60 -4.31
CA ASN A 29 -9.31 3.71 -5.46
C ASN A 29 -7.88 4.04 -5.03
N TRP A 30 -6.92 3.58 -5.82
CA TRP A 30 -5.52 3.86 -5.58
C TRP A 30 -4.78 4.16 -6.89
N THR A 31 -3.69 4.89 -6.74
CA THR A 31 -2.75 5.18 -7.81
C THR A 31 -1.33 5.01 -7.29
N TYR A 32 -0.40 4.71 -8.19
CA TYR A 32 1.01 4.70 -7.89
C TYR A 32 1.79 5.49 -8.92
N ASN A 33 2.59 6.42 -8.43
CA ASN A 33 3.48 7.21 -9.27
C ASN A 33 4.76 7.52 -8.50
N ASP A 34 5.90 7.25 -9.14
CA ASP A 34 7.24 7.60 -8.63
C ASP A 34 7.48 7.24 -7.14
N GLY A 35 7.18 5.99 -6.76
CA GLY A 35 7.37 5.56 -5.37
C GLY A 35 6.26 6.00 -4.41
N VAL A 36 5.21 6.67 -4.85
CA VAL A 36 4.12 7.15 -3.98
C VAL A 36 2.81 6.44 -4.29
N LEU A 37 2.27 5.73 -3.30
CA LEU A 37 0.89 5.23 -3.28
C LEU A 37 -0.03 6.36 -2.79
N SER A 38 -1.08 6.66 -3.56
CA SER A 38 -2.05 7.73 -3.27
C SER A 38 -3.47 7.23 -3.46
N PHE A 39 -4.39 7.77 -2.67
CA PHE A 39 -5.81 7.40 -2.68
C PHE A 39 -6.64 8.64 -3.05
N PRO A 40 -7.32 8.68 -4.21
CA PRO A 40 -8.01 9.88 -4.67
C PRO A 40 -9.10 10.41 -3.72
N ASP A 41 -9.75 9.51 -2.98
CA ASP A 41 -10.79 9.86 -2.02
C ASP A 41 -10.24 10.39 -0.68
N ASP A 42 -8.92 10.25 -0.46
CA ASP A 42 -8.17 10.82 0.66
C ASP A 42 -6.82 11.39 0.17
N PRO A 43 -6.83 12.56 -0.50
CA PRO A 43 -5.66 13.09 -1.21
C PRO A 43 -4.50 13.51 -0.30
N ASP A 44 -4.78 13.72 0.99
CA ASP A 44 -3.78 14.03 2.00
C ASP A 44 -3.08 12.76 2.51
N PHE A 45 -3.72 11.59 2.35
CA PHE A 45 -3.13 10.31 2.71
C PHE A 45 -2.24 9.77 1.58
N LYS A 46 -0.93 9.95 1.78
CA LYS A 46 0.11 9.45 0.87
C LYS A 46 1.07 8.52 1.60
N ILE A 47 1.45 7.45 0.90
CA ILE A 47 2.41 6.47 1.39
C ILE A 47 3.56 6.39 0.39
N ASN A 48 4.76 6.78 0.81
CA ASN A 48 5.97 6.48 0.05
C ASN A 48 6.27 5.00 0.21
N VAL A 49 6.51 4.30 -0.88
CA VAL A 49 6.79 2.87 -0.89
C VAL A 49 8.05 2.55 -1.68
N THR A 50 8.89 1.71 -1.09
CA THR A 50 10.10 1.18 -1.69
C THR A 50 9.92 -0.32 -1.84
N VAL A 51 9.86 -0.81 -3.09
CA VAL A 51 9.78 -2.25 -3.35
C VAL A 51 11.15 -2.88 -3.09
N ILE A 52 11.20 -3.84 -2.16
CA ILE A 52 12.44 -4.55 -1.82
C ILE A 52 12.55 -5.82 -2.67
N ASP A 53 11.48 -6.63 -2.67
CA ASP A 53 11.40 -7.89 -3.41
C ASP A 53 9.93 -8.20 -3.79
N PRO A 54 9.63 -9.29 -4.52
CA PRO A 54 8.26 -9.60 -4.94
C PRO A 54 7.23 -9.73 -3.79
N ASN A 55 7.68 -9.99 -2.56
CA ASN A 55 6.87 -10.26 -1.38
C ASN A 55 7.02 -9.20 -0.28
N THR A 56 7.94 -8.24 -0.40
CA THR A 56 8.15 -7.23 0.64
C THR A 56 8.34 -5.81 0.08
N MET A 57 7.78 -4.83 0.79
CA MET A 57 8.00 -3.41 0.54
C MET A 57 8.22 -2.69 1.88
N GLU A 58 9.00 -1.62 1.86
CA GLU A 58 8.99 -0.62 2.91
C GLU A 58 7.98 0.47 2.57
N SER A 59 7.32 1.01 3.59
CA SER A 59 6.34 2.07 3.45
C SER A 59 6.60 3.17 4.49
N THR A 60 6.38 4.43 4.11
CA THR A 60 6.49 5.60 4.98
C THR A 60 5.30 6.52 4.74
N ASN A 61 4.54 6.82 5.79
CA ASN A 61 3.41 7.74 5.69
C ASN A 61 3.83 9.21 5.88
N GLY A 62 2.89 10.15 5.68
CA GLY A 62 3.13 11.59 5.85
C GLY A 62 3.57 12.03 7.26
N SER A 63 3.39 11.19 8.30
CA SER A 63 3.89 11.44 9.66
C SER A 63 5.31 10.93 9.89
N GLY A 64 5.97 10.38 8.85
CA GLY A 64 7.31 9.80 8.94
C GLY A 64 7.35 8.42 9.59
N LYS A 65 6.21 7.80 9.89
CA LYS A 65 6.17 6.43 10.41
C LYS A 65 6.46 5.46 9.27
N THR A 66 7.43 4.57 9.50
CA THR A 66 7.79 3.49 8.60
C THR A 66 7.11 2.19 9.01
N ALA A 67 6.76 1.36 8.04
CA ALA A 67 6.26 0.01 8.24
C ALA A 67 6.70 -0.90 7.10
N LYS A 68 6.88 -2.20 7.39
CA LYS A 68 7.14 -3.20 6.35
C LYS A 68 5.81 -3.78 5.87
N MET A 69 5.54 -3.62 4.58
CA MET A 69 4.42 -4.28 3.93
C MET A 69 4.85 -5.65 3.41
N THR A 70 4.05 -6.66 3.69
CA THR A 70 4.31 -8.05 3.31
C THR A 70 3.16 -8.59 2.49
N ARG A 71 3.47 -9.34 1.44
CA ARG A 71 2.46 -9.92 0.56
C ARG A 71 1.67 -11.00 1.29
N CYS A 72 0.35 -10.90 1.20
CA CYS A 72 -0.58 -11.88 1.74
C CYS A 72 -0.95 -12.93 0.68
N PRO A 73 -1.35 -14.14 1.11
CA PRO A 73 -1.91 -15.16 0.22
C PRO A 73 -3.18 -14.70 -0.49
#